data_AF-A0A1G8ZVL5-F1
#
_entry.id   AF-A0A1G8ZVL5-F1
#
_cell.length_a   1.000
_cell.length_b   1.000
_cell.length_c   1.000
_cell.angle_alpha   90.00
_cell.angle_beta   90.00
_cell.angle_gamma   90.00
#
_symmetry.space_group_name_H-M   'P 1'
#
loop_
_entity.id
_entity.type
_entity.pdbx_description
1 polymer ?
#
loop_
_entity_poly.entity_id
_entity_poly.type
_entity_poly.pdbx_seq_one_letter_code
_entity_poly.pdbx_strand_id
1 'polypeptide(L)'
;MNAPSRDGLQPETIPSCLLMTSSDPTKEEILARLASLEEEVEQLREENQELREENKQLRQENKRLRAKLRWYEGPHTPPSKDQSE
;
A
#
# COMPACT_ATOMS: atom_id res chain seq x y z
N MET A 1 46.83 21.68 -57.50
CA MET A 1 47.10 21.40 -56.09
C MET A 1 45.90 20.64 -55.55
N ASN A 2 46.03 19.33 -55.30
CA ASN A 2 44.96 18.51 -54.71
C ASN A 2 45.40 18.10 -53.29
N ALA A 3 44.55 18.35 -52.29
CA ALA A 3 44.77 17.98 -50.90
C ALA A 3 44.48 16.48 -50.66
N PRO A 4 45.15 15.81 -49.71
CA PRO A 4 44.87 14.42 -49.39
C PRO A 4 43.73 14.29 -48.37
N SER A 5 42.78 13.39 -48.64
CA SER A 5 41.72 12.97 -47.72
C SER A 5 42.32 12.33 -46.46
N ARG A 6 41.87 12.76 -45.28
CA ARG A 6 42.23 12.16 -43.99
C ARG A 6 41.40 10.90 -43.76
N ASP A 7 42.11 9.79 -43.61
CA ASP A 7 41.59 8.48 -43.22
C ASP A 7 40.89 8.49 -41.85
N GLY A 8 39.70 7.89 -41.85
CA GLY A 8 39.18 6.93 -40.86
C GLY A 8 39.36 7.18 -39.37
N LEU A 9 38.40 7.88 -38.74
CA LEU A 9 38.01 7.59 -37.37
C LEU A 9 36.88 6.53 -37.42
N GLN A 10 37.21 5.27 -37.14
CA GLN A 10 36.19 4.23 -36.91
C GLN A 10 35.53 4.52 -35.54
N PRO A 11 34.20 4.65 -35.46
CA PRO A 11 33.53 4.71 -34.16
C PRO A 11 33.68 3.36 -33.45
N GLU A 12 34.11 3.36 -32.19
CA GLU A 12 34.20 2.15 -31.38
C GLU A 12 32.81 1.54 -31.20
N THR A 13 32.53 0.45 -31.93
CA THR A 13 31.30 -0.33 -31.80
C THR A 13 31.28 -0.99 -30.43
N ILE A 14 30.33 -0.59 -29.59
CA ILE A 14 30.10 -1.21 -28.27
C ILE A 14 29.87 -2.72 -28.47
N PRO A 15 30.64 -3.60 -27.81
CA PRO A 15 30.46 -5.04 -27.91
C PRO A 15 29.03 -5.46 -27.56
N SER A 16 28.38 -6.23 -28.45
CA SER A 16 26.98 -6.68 -28.30
C SER A 16 26.68 -7.43 -27.00
N CYS A 17 27.70 -7.92 -26.29
CA CYS A 17 27.55 -8.56 -24.98
C CYS A 17 27.18 -7.58 -23.85
N LEU A 18 27.36 -6.26 -24.04
CA LEU A 18 26.95 -5.24 -23.08
C LEU A 18 25.46 -4.85 -23.20
N LEU A 19 24.76 -5.31 -24.24
CA LEU A 19 23.32 -5.09 -24.46
C LEU A 19 22.44 -6.21 -23.87
N MET A 20 22.93 -6.94 -22.89
CA MET A 20 22.11 -7.88 -22.13
C MET A 20 21.57 -7.20 -20.87
N THR A 21 20.27 -7.40 -20.66
CA THR A 21 19.50 -7.19 -19.41
C THR A 21 18.74 -5.87 -19.21
N SER A 22 17.97 -5.45 -20.20
CA SER A 22 16.59 -5.00 -19.92
C SER A 22 15.74 -5.24 -21.16
N SER A 23 15.17 -6.44 -21.26
CA SER A 23 14.13 -6.66 -22.27
C SER A 23 12.89 -5.92 -21.81
N ASP A 24 12.32 -5.09 -22.67
CA ASP A 24 11.01 -4.52 -22.42
C ASP A 24 10.01 -5.67 -22.21
N PRO A 25 9.12 -5.57 -21.20
CA PRO A 25 8.16 -6.62 -20.92
C PRO A 25 7.27 -6.84 -22.13
N THR A 26 7.00 -8.10 -22.43
CA THR A 26 6.13 -8.43 -23.57
C THR A 26 4.71 -7.95 -23.30
N LYS A 27 3.92 -7.74 -24.36
CA LYS A 27 2.52 -7.33 -24.22
C LYS A 27 1.74 -8.32 -23.35
N GLU A 28 2.02 -9.61 -23.49
CA GLU A 28 1.40 -10.70 -22.75
C GLU A 28 1.76 -10.63 -21.26
N GLU A 29 3.02 -10.35 -20.92
CA GLU A 29 3.45 -10.14 -19.53
C GLU A 29 2.79 -8.91 -18.90
N ILE A 30 2.64 -7.81 -19.66
CA ILE A 30 1.94 -6.61 -19.18
C ILE A 30 0.48 -6.93 -18.91
N LEU A 31 -0.20 -7.64 -19.81
CA LEU A 31 -1.61 -8.01 -19.63
C LEU A 31 -1.81 -8.95 -18.45
N ALA A 32 -0.92 -9.92 -18.25
CA ALA A 32 -0.96 -10.82 -17.09
C ALA A 32 -0.78 -10.05 -15.76
N ARG A 33 0.16 -9.10 -15.72
CA ARG A 33 0.36 -8.25 -14.55
C ARG A 33 -0.83 -7.34 -14.28
N LEU A 34 -1.44 -6.77 -15.33
CA LEU A 34 -2.64 -5.94 -15.20
C LEU A 34 -3.80 -6.74 -14.61
N ALA A 35 -4.07 -7.94 -15.12
CA ALA A 35 -5.14 -8.80 -14.59
C ALA A 35 -4.89 -9.16 -13.12
N SER A 36 -3.65 -9.50 -12.75
CA SER A 36 -3.30 -9.78 -11.35
C SER A 36 -3.48 -8.56 -10.45
N LEU A 37 -3.13 -7.36 -10.93
CA LEU A 37 -3.32 -6.13 -10.17
C LEU A 37 -4.80 -5.75 -10.03
N GLU A 38 -5.61 -5.98 -11.06
CA GLU A 38 -7.06 -5.77 -10.99
C GLU A 38 -7.71 -6.67 -9.93
N GLU A 39 -7.30 -7.94 -9.87
CA GLU A 39 -7.78 -8.87 -8.84
C GLU A 39 -7.34 -8.46 -7.43
N GLU A 40 -6.06 -8.09 -7.24
CA GLU A 40 -5.55 -7.62 -5.95
C GLU A 40 -6.26 -6.35 -5.48
N VAL A 41 -6.52 -5.41 -6.39
CA VAL A 41 -7.27 -4.18 -6.09
C VAL A 41 -8.68 -4.50 -5.63
N GLU A 42 -9.35 -5.48 -6.24
CA GLU A 42 -10.70 -5.85 -5.85
C GLU A 42 -10.73 -6.51 -4.46
N GLN A 43 -9.82 -7.45 -4.20
CA GLN A 43 -9.67 -8.06 -2.88
C GLN A 43 -9.39 -7.01 -1.79
N LEU A 44 -8.49 -6.06 -2.06
CA LEU A 44 -8.18 -4.97 -1.12
C LEU A 44 -9.36 -4.03 -0.88
N ARG A 45 -10.27 -3.86 -1.87
CA ARG A 45 -11.50 -3.07 -1.69
C ARG A 45 -12.49 -3.77 -0.79
N GLU A 46 -12.68 -5.07 -0.98
CA GLU A 46 -13.54 -5.90 -0.13
C GLU A 46 -13.04 -5.88 1.32
N GLU A 47 -11.75 -6.14 1.55
CA GLU A 47 -11.15 -6.09 2.89
C GLU A 47 -11.28 -4.69 3.52
N ASN A 48 -11.04 -3.62 2.75
CA ASN A 48 -11.23 -2.26 3.25
C ASN A 48 -12.69 -2.00 3.67
N GLN A 49 -13.66 -2.54 2.94
CA GLN A 49 -15.06 -2.35 3.23
C GLN A 49 -15.43 -3.06 4.55
N GLU A 50 -14.99 -4.31 4.73
CA GLU A 50 -15.19 -5.07 5.95
C GLU A 50 -14.58 -4.37 7.17
N LEU A 51 -13.31 -3.94 7.06
CA LEU A 51 -12.62 -3.22 8.12
C LEU A 51 -13.31 -1.90 8.49
N ARG A 52 -13.87 -1.18 7.50
CA ARG A 52 -14.64 0.05 7.76
C ARG A 52 -15.92 -0.23 8.53
N GLU A 53 -16.59 -1.33 8.22
CA GLU A 53 -17.81 -1.74 8.91
C GLU A 53 -17.51 -2.18 10.35
N GLU A 54 -16.49 -2.99 10.56
CA GLU A 54 -16.02 -3.37 11.89
C GLU A 54 -15.62 -2.14 12.73
N ASN A 55 -14.85 -1.21 12.14
CA ASN A 55 -14.44 0.00 12.83
C ASN A 55 -15.65 0.86 13.24
N LYS A 56 -16.68 0.91 12.39
CA LYS A 56 -17.93 1.62 12.70
C LYS A 56 -18.65 0.97 13.89
N GLN A 57 -18.74 -0.35 13.93
CA GLN A 57 -19.35 -1.08 15.04
C GLN A 57 -18.57 -0.86 16.35
N LEU A 58 -17.25 -0.98 16.31
CA LEU A 58 -16.38 -0.74 17.46
C LEU A 58 -16.50 0.70 17.99
N ARG A 59 -16.60 1.71 17.11
CA ARG A 59 -16.83 3.10 17.52
C ARG A 59 -18.17 3.28 18.23
N GLN A 60 -19.23 2.62 17.77
CA GLN A 60 -20.54 2.67 18.41
C GLN A 60 -20.51 2.01 19.79
N GLU A 61 -19.88 0.84 19.89
CA GLU A 61 -19.70 0.16 21.17
C GLU A 61 -18.85 0.99 22.14
N ASN A 62 -17.74 1.54 21.68
CA ASN A 62 -16.87 2.38 22.52
C ASN A 62 -17.63 3.60 23.04
N LYS A 63 -18.47 4.23 22.21
CA LYS A 63 -19.35 5.34 22.63
C LYS A 63 -20.32 4.89 23.71
N ARG A 64 -20.97 3.73 23.55
CA ARG A 64 -21.89 3.14 24.54
C ARG A 64 -21.17 2.86 25.86
N LEU A 65 -19.98 2.26 25.81
CA LEU A 65 -19.20 1.93 26.99
C LEU A 65 -18.71 3.18 27.72
N ARG A 66 -18.24 4.21 27.01
CA ARG A 66 -17.88 5.50 27.61
C ARG A 66 -19.07 6.17 28.29
N ALA A 67 -20.26 6.09 27.71
CA ALA A 67 -21.47 6.60 28.34
C ALA A 67 -21.81 5.80 29.62
N LYS A 68 -21.65 4.48 29.59
CA LYS A 68 -21.83 3.61 30.75
C LYS A 68 -20.83 3.97 31.86
N LEU A 69 -19.54 4.08 31.55
CA LEU A 69 -18.52 4.50 32.53
C LEU A 69 -18.84 5.86 33.15
N ARG A 70 -19.20 6.86 32.35
CA ARG A 70 -19.62 8.17 32.88
C ARG A 70 -20.78 8.08 33.87
N TRP A 71 -21.70 7.13 33.68
CA TRP A 71 -22.80 6.89 34.62
C TRP A 71 -22.31 6.28 35.95
N TYR A 72 -21.35 5.34 35.89
CA TYR A 72 -20.74 4.68 37.05
C TYR A 72 -19.54 5.41 37.68
N GLU A 73 -19.05 6.49 37.09
CA GLU A 73 -17.95 7.31 37.62
C GLU A 73 -18.40 8.75 37.94
N GLY A 74 -19.63 9.11 37.53
CA GLY A 74 -20.21 10.41 37.84
C GLY A 74 -20.55 10.56 39.33
N PRO A 75 -20.90 11.76 39.80
CA PRO A 75 -21.24 12.07 41.20
C PRO A 75 -22.47 11.30 41.74
N HIS A 76 -23.14 10.52 40.88
CA HIS A 76 -24.24 9.63 41.23
C HIS A 76 -23.83 8.20 41.54
N THR A 77 -22.52 7.90 41.47
CA THR A 77 -21.94 6.67 41.99
C THR A 77 -21.73 6.88 43.47
N PRO A 78 -22.57 6.30 44.36
CA PRO A 78 -22.26 6.35 45.78
C PRO A 78 -20.88 5.69 45.94
N PRO A 79 -19.96 6.27 46.74
CA PRO A 79 -18.64 5.69 46.93
C PRO A 79 -18.85 4.24 47.34
N SER A 80 -18.39 3.30 46.50
CA SER A 80 -18.28 1.91 46.90
C SER A 80 -17.49 1.92 48.19
N LYS A 81 -18.13 1.44 49.25
CA LYS A 81 -17.65 1.46 50.62
C LYS A 81 -16.23 0.91 50.70
N ASP A 82 -15.25 1.79 50.68
CA ASP A 82 -13.99 1.60 51.41
C ASP A 82 -14.30 1.89 52.88
N GLN A 83 -15.04 0.98 53.49
CA GLN A 83 -15.10 0.76 54.92
C GLN A 83 -14.99 -0.74 55.15
N SER A 84 -13.77 -1.24 55.08
CA SER A 84 -13.31 -2.38 55.87
C SER A 84 -11.84 -2.15 56.16
N GLU A 85 -11.55 -1.90 57.44
CA GLU A 85 -10.24 -2.18 58.04
C GLU A 85 -9.93 -3.68 58.00
#